data_AF-A0A923ZIQ7-F1
#
_entry.id   AF-A0A923ZIQ7-F1
#
_cell.length_a   1.000
_cell.length_b   1.000
_cell.length_c   1.000
_cell.angle_alpha   90.00
_cell.angle_beta   90.00
_cell.angle_gamma   90.00
#
_symmetry.space_group_name_H-M   'P 1'
#
loop_
_entity.id
_entity.type
_entity.pdbx_description
1 polymer ?
#
loop_
_entity_poly.entity_id
_entity_poly.type
_entity_poly.pdbx_seq_one_letter_code
_entity_poly.pdbx_strand_id
1 'polypeptide(L)' 'MKKIAVIVAGGNGTRMNSELPKQFLLLKGKPVLYYTIYTFLQSYNDLHIIL' A
#
# COMPACT_ATOMS: atom_id res chain seq x y z
N MET A 1 -21.05 2.74 -10.78
CA MET A 1 -19.80 2.77 -11.58
C MET A 1 -18.76 1.92 -10.86
N LYS A 2 -17.99 1.10 -11.58
CA LYS A 2 -16.95 0.26 -10.96
C LYS A 2 -15.77 1.14 -10.53
N LYS A 3 -15.39 1.09 -9.25
CA LYS A 3 -14.24 1.82 -8.72
C LYS A 3 -13.03 0.90 -8.65
N ILE A 4 -11.89 1.34 -9.18
CA ILE A 4 -10.64 0.58 -9.19
C ILE A 4 -9.53 1.46 -8.67
N ALA A 5 -8.76 0.97 -7.70
CA ALA A 5 -7.53 1.60 -7.23
C ALA A 5 -6.33 0.76 -7.69
N VAL A 6 -5.39 1.38 -8.41
CA VAL A 6 -4.12 0.78 -8.79
C VAL A 6 -3.04 1.33 -7.85
N ILE A 7 -2.40 0.46 -7.09
CA ILE A 7 -1.40 0.83 -6.10
C ILE A 7 -0.02 0.36 -6.57
N VAL A 8 0.76 1.26 -7.15
CA VAL A 8 2.11 0.95 -7.65
C VAL A 8 3.12 0.81 -6.50
N ALA A 9 3.23 -0.42 -5.98
CA ALA A 9 4.11 -0.75 -4.85
C ALA A 9 5.43 -1.44 -5.25
N GLY A 10 5.84 -1.38 -6.52
CA GLY A 10 7.03 -2.08 -7.03
C GLY A 10 8.39 -1.37 -6.82
N GLY A 11 8.41 -0.19 -6.20
CA GLY A 11 9.65 0.57 -6.01
C GLY A 11 10.53 0.03 -4.87
N ASN A 12 11.86 0.11 -5.02
CA ASN A 12 12.81 -0.37 -4.01
C ASN A 12 13.03 0.59 -2.82
N GLY A 13 12.62 1.86 -2.94
CA GLY A 13 12.69 2.80 -1.81
C GLY A 13 14.10 3.13 -1.30
N THR A 14 15.10 3.23 -2.18
CA THR A 14 16.53 3.38 -1.83
C THR A 14 16.87 4.56 -0.91
N ARG A 15 16.07 5.64 -0.94
CA ARG A 15 16.24 6.80 -0.03
C ARG A 15 15.93 6.47 1.43
N MET A 16 15.31 5.32 1.72
CA MET A 16 15.01 4.85 3.07
C MET A 16 16.20 4.14 3.74
N ASN A 17 17.31 3.93 3.00
CA ASN A 17 18.51 3.24 3.47
C ASN A 17 18.20 1.91 4.19
N SER A 18 17.37 1.08 3.55
CA SER A 18 16.90 -0.20 4.05
C SER A 18 17.06 -1.25 2.96
N GLU A 19 17.46 -2.46 3.34
CA GLU A 19 17.49 -3.63 2.44
C GLU A 19 16.07 -4.09 2.08
N LEU A 20 15.12 -3.92 3.00
CA LEU A 20 13.71 -4.21 2.75
C LEU A 20 13.06 -3.04 2.00
N PRO A 21 12.36 -3.28 0.86
CA PRO A 21 11.61 -2.26 0.16
C PRO A 21 10.62 -1.52 1.07
N LYS A 22 10.49 -0.20 0.89
CA LYS A 22 9.81 0.68 1.86
C LYS A 22 8.39 0.24 2.21
N GLN A 23 7.66 -0.33 1.24
CA GLN A 23 6.27 -0.74 1.39
C GLN A 23 6.08 -1.85 2.42
N PHE A 24 7.14 -2.62 2.69
CA PHE A 24 7.15 -3.70 3.67
C PHE A 24 7.71 -3.29 5.04
N LEU A 25 8.32 -2.10 5.15
CA LEU A 25 8.77 -1.58 6.43
C LEU A 25 7.60 -1.44 7.41
N LEU A 26 7.85 -1.77 8.68
CA LEU A 26 6.84 -1.69 9.72
C LEU A 26 6.65 -0.24 10.19
N LEU A 27 5.41 0.20 10.21
CA LEU A 27 4.94 1.38 10.90
C LEU A 27 3.92 0.91 11.93
N LYS A 28 4.16 1.19 13.23
CA LYS A 28 3.28 0.75 14.33
C LYS A 28 2.87 -0.74 14.26
N GLY A 29 3.82 -1.60 13.91
CA GLY A 29 3.64 -3.05 13.86
C GLY A 29 2.97 -3.60 12.60
N LYS A 30 2.67 -2.78 11.59
CA LYS A 30 2.13 -3.23 10.30
C LYS A 30 2.93 -2.66 9.12
N PRO A 31 3.04 -3.36 7.97
CA PRO A 31 3.71 -2.82 6.78
C PRO A 31 3.11 -1.49 6.35
N VAL A 32 3.91 -0.57 5.81
CA VAL A 32 3.39 0.71 5.27
C VAL A 32 2.28 0.46 4.24
N LEU A 33 2.42 -0.55 3.38
CA LEU A 33 1.41 -0.91 2.37
C LEU A 33 0.04 -1.27 2.97
N TYR A 34 0.02 -1.83 4.18
CA TYR A 34 -1.22 -2.18 4.89
C TYR A 34 -2.11 -0.96 5.07
N TYR A 35 -1.53 0.17 5.49
CA TYR A 35 -2.30 1.38 5.76
C TYR A 35 -2.94 1.94 4.48
N THR A 36 -2.23 1.88 3.35
CA THR A 36 -2.76 2.29 2.06
C THR A 36 -3.94 1.40 1.64
N ILE A 37 -3.76 0.07 1.65
CA ILE A 37 -4.83 -0.88 1.28
C ILE A 37 -6.04 -0.71 2.19
N TYR A 38 -5.82 -0.67 3.51
CA TYR A 38 -6.89 -0.49 4.49
C TYR A 38 -7.69 0.78 4.25
N THR A 39 -7.01 1.91 4.01
CA THR A 39 -7.69 3.20 3.77
C THR A 39 -8.54 3.15 2.50
N PHE A 40 -8.04 2.56 1.42
CA PHE A 40 -8.79 2.40 0.18
C PHE A 40 -10.03 1.51 0.36
N LEU A 41 -9.89 0.36 1.02
CA LEU A 41 -11.01 -0.53 1.32
C LEU A 41 -12.08 0.11 2.23
N GLN A 42 -11.69 1.03 3.12
CA GLN A 42 -12.64 1.78 3.97
C GLN A 42 -13.33 2.94 3.22
N SER A 43 -12.78 3.40 2.10
CA SER A 43 -13.33 4.55 1.37
C SER A 43 -14.59 4.20 0.58
N TYR A 44 -14.65 2.99 0.02
CA TYR A 44 -15.82 2.51 -0.73
C TYR A 44 -15.98 0.99 -0.61
N ASN A 45 -17.19 0.54 -0.29
CA ASN A 45 -17.51 -0.89 -0.14
C ASN A 45 -17.38 -1.70 -1.44
N ASP A 46 -17.46 -1.03 -2.60
CA ASP A 46 -17.39 -1.61 -3.95
C ASP A 46 -16.02 -1.40 -4.64
N LEU A 47 -14.99 -0.95 -3.91
CA LEU A 47 -13.66 -0.73 -4.47
C LEU A 47 -12.93 -2.04 -4.74
N HIS A 48 -12.38 -2.17 -5.95
CA HIS A 48 -11.45 -3.24 -6.29
C HIS A 48 -10.01 -2.71 -6.33
N ILE A 49 -9.08 -3.39 -5.66
CA ILE A 49 -7.66 -3.00 -5.59
C ILE A 49 -6.84 -3.91 -6.50
N ILE A 50 -5.93 -3.29 -7.26
CA ILE A 50 -4.90 -3.95 -8.07
C ILE A 50 -3.54 -3.46 -7.56
N LEU A 51 -2.61 -4.40 -7.33
CA LEU A 51 -1.24 -4.15 -6.88
C LEU A 51 -0.25 -4.33 -8.02
#